data_AF-A0AAJ5BCU9-F1
#
_entry.id   AF-A0AAJ5BCU9-F1
#
_cell.length_a   1.000
_cell.length_b   1.000
_cell.length_c   1.000
_cell.angle_alpha   90.00
_cell.angle_beta   90.00
_cell.angle_gamma   90.00
#
_symmetry.space_group_name_H-M   'P 1'
#
loop_
_entity.id
_entity.type
_entity.pdbx_description
1 polymer ?
#
loop_
_entity_poly.entity_id
_entity_poly.type
_entity_poly.pdbx_seq_one_letter_code
_entity_poly.pdbx_strand_id
1 'polypeptide(L)'
;MIVFKSDLQNHLSNLNAKKESKNTTNYVLSYLTQNTITPIGFYGMLENNQIENILSIKKTLINLFVDVKLEILDAIGYLTEDHLQDLNKLKILFQINEQELLSYKTYEIQDIITQQISSLENKSKNNGLDIMMNLNSLKRLLGIPTPELNMNLDSNLCTNSMTEVVI
;
A
#
# COMPACT_ATOMS: atom_id res chain seq x y z
N MET A 1 9.68 -8.01 -16.58
CA MET A 1 10.07 -8.47 -15.23
C MET A 1 9.66 -7.40 -14.23
N ILE A 2 9.05 -7.79 -13.12
CA ILE A 2 8.65 -6.87 -12.06
C ILE A 2 9.85 -6.73 -11.12
N VAL A 3 10.27 -5.49 -10.88
CA VAL A 3 11.36 -5.14 -9.96
C VAL A 3 10.79 -4.18 -8.93
N PHE A 4 10.98 -4.50 -7.65
CA PHE A 4 10.60 -3.64 -6.53
C PHE A 4 11.75 -2.70 -6.18
N LYS A 5 11.44 -1.42 -5.93
CA LYS A 5 12.41 -0.38 -5.57
C LYS A 5 12.58 -0.23 -4.07
N SER A 6 11.58 -0.63 -3.31
CA SER A 6 11.53 -0.60 -1.86
C SER A 6 11.92 -1.95 -1.25
N ASP A 7 11.86 -2.04 0.08
CA ASP A 7 12.01 -3.27 0.85
C ASP A 7 10.75 -4.17 0.82
N LEU A 8 9.82 -3.94 -0.12
CA LEU A 8 8.60 -4.74 -0.27
C LEU A 8 8.86 -6.26 -0.31
N GLN A 9 9.96 -6.72 -0.89
CA GLN A 9 10.34 -8.13 -0.88
C GLN A 9 10.56 -8.68 0.53
N ASN A 10 11.11 -7.87 1.45
CA ASN A 10 11.29 -8.27 2.85
C ASN A 10 9.93 -8.44 3.55
N HIS A 11 9.00 -7.51 3.33
CA HIS A 11 7.64 -7.61 3.87
C HIS A 11 6.88 -8.83 3.31
N LEU A 12 7.03 -9.11 2.02
CA LEU A 12 6.47 -10.32 1.40
C LEU A 12 7.08 -11.60 1.99
N SER A 13 8.39 -11.62 2.24
CA SER A 13 9.08 -12.73 2.92
C SER A 13 8.60 -12.92 4.36
N ASN A 14 8.41 -11.83 5.12
CA ASN A 14 7.87 -11.89 6.47
C ASN A 14 6.46 -12.48 6.48
N LEU A 15 5.59 -12.03 5.58
CA LEU A 15 4.24 -12.58 5.43
C LEU A 15 4.29 -14.06 5.04
N ASN A 16 5.21 -14.47 4.16
CA ASN A 16 5.37 -15.87 3.78
C ASN A 16 5.79 -16.73 4.97
N ALA A 17 6.71 -16.24 5.79
CA ALA A 17 7.19 -16.94 6.99
C ALA A 17 6.12 -17.08 8.08
N LYS A 18 5.17 -16.13 8.18
CA LYS A 18 4.06 -16.16 9.14
C LYS A 18 2.97 -17.19 8.80
N LYS A 19 2.96 -17.77 7.60
CA LYS A 19 1.87 -18.65 7.14
C LYS A 19 2.28 -20.12 7.14
N GLU A 20 1.65 -20.90 8.02
CA GLU A 20 1.94 -22.34 8.18
C GLU A 20 1.23 -23.25 7.14
N SER A 21 0.19 -22.75 6.45
CA SER A 21 -0.66 -23.58 5.59
C SER A 21 -0.28 -23.52 4.10
N LYS A 22 -0.21 -24.66 3.41
CA LYS A 22 -0.09 -24.72 1.93
C LYS A 22 -1.40 -24.33 1.23
N ASN A 23 -1.66 -23.03 1.12
CA ASN A 23 -2.82 -22.47 0.43
C ASN A 23 -2.41 -21.51 -0.70
N THR A 24 -3.38 -20.97 -1.44
CA THR A 24 -3.18 -20.00 -2.52
C THR A 24 -2.35 -18.79 -2.09
N THR A 25 -2.56 -18.26 -0.89
CA THR A 25 -1.79 -17.14 -0.35
C THR A 25 -0.30 -17.49 -0.27
N ASN A 26 0.04 -18.68 0.24
CA ASN A 26 1.43 -19.13 0.34
C ASN A 26 2.07 -19.33 -1.03
N TYR A 27 1.34 -19.86 -2.02
CA TYR A 27 1.88 -19.99 -3.38
C TYR A 27 2.16 -18.63 -4.02
N VAL A 28 1.25 -17.68 -3.84
CA VAL A 28 1.43 -16.29 -4.31
C VAL A 28 2.64 -15.64 -3.62
N LEU A 29 2.72 -15.71 -2.29
CA LEU A 29 3.84 -15.15 -1.53
C LEU A 29 5.18 -15.80 -1.89
N SER A 30 5.20 -17.13 -2.05
CA SER A 30 6.39 -17.87 -2.46
C SER A 30 6.84 -17.52 -3.88
N TYR A 31 5.93 -17.12 -4.77
CA TYR A 31 6.28 -16.62 -6.09
C TYR A 31 6.82 -15.17 -6.04
N LEU A 32 6.17 -14.30 -5.27
CA LEU A 32 6.54 -12.88 -5.18
C LEU A 32 7.85 -12.61 -4.41
N THR A 33 8.35 -13.61 -3.69
CA THR A 33 9.65 -13.57 -3.00
C THR A 33 10.81 -14.05 -3.87
N GLN A 34 10.54 -14.49 -5.10
CA GLN A 34 11.58 -14.93 -6.04
C GLN A 34 12.32 -13.75 -6.68
N ASN A 35 13.56 -13.99 -7.10
CA ASN A 35 14.39 -13.00 -7.78
C ASN A 35 13.86 -12.61 -9.18
N THR A 36 12.98 -13.42 -9.77
CA THR A 36 12.46 -13.20 -11.12
C THR A 36 10.95 -13.31 -11.14
N ILE A 37 10.29 -12.16 -11.06
CA ILE A 37 8.83 -12.08 -11.06
C ILE A 37 8.37 -11.61 -12.44
N THR A 38 7.48 -12.37 -13.07
CA THR A 38 6.83 -11.99 -14.32
C THR A 38 5.31 -12.18 -14.25
N PRO A 39 4.51 -11.37 -14.97
CA PRO A 39 3.08 -11.60 -15.07
C PRO A 39 2.72 -12.98 -15.62
N ILE A 40 3.42 -13.43 -16.68
CA ILE A 40 3.19 -14.75 -17.29
C ILE A 40 3.45 -15.87 -16.27
N GLY A 41 4.59 -15.84 -15.58
CA GLY A 41 4.89 -16.85 -14.56
C GLY A 41 3.93 -16.80 -13.37
N PHE A 42 3.41 -15.61 -13.02
CA PHE A 42 2.44 -15.46 -11.94
C PHE A 42 1.12 -16.15 -12.28
N TYR A 43 0.56 -15.90 -13.46
CA TYR A 43 -0.69 -16.54 -13.88
C TYR A 43 -0.50 -18.03 -14.17
N GLY A 44 0.63 -18.43 -14.75
CA GLY A 44 0.96 -19.85 -14.92
C GLY A 44 1.06 -20.59 -13.58
N MET A 45 1.60 -19.95 -12.53
CA MET A 45 1.60 -20.50 -11.17
C MET A 45 0.17 -20.65 -10.63
N LEU A 46 -0.71 -19.67 -10.83
CA LEU A 46 -2.11 -19.76 -10.38
C LEU A 46 -2.87 -20.90 -11.08
N GLU A 47 -2.68 -21.07 -12.39
CA GLU A 47 -3.28 -22.16 -13.17
C GLU A 47 -2.80 -23.54 -12.71
N ASN A 48 -1.49 -23.71 -12.51
CA ASN A 48 -0.89 -25.00 -12.15
C ASN A 48 -1.24 -25.47 -10.74
N ASN A 49 -1.64 -24.56 -9.83
CA ASN A 49 -2.01 -24.90 -8.47
C ASN A 49 -3.50 -25.30 -8.30
N GLN A 50 -4.19 -25.64 -9.40
CA GLN A 50 -5.57 -26.18 -9.42
C GLN A 50 -6.55 -25.40 -8.53
N ILE A 51 -6.51 -24.07 -8.60
CA ILE A 51 -7.41 -23.26 -7.80
C ILE A 51 -8.77 -23.21 -8.50
N GLU A 52 -9.66 -24.12 -8.13
CA GLU A 52 -10.92 -24.40 -8.85
C GLU A 52 -11.93 -23.23 -8.88
N ASN A 53 -11.67 -22.09 -8.22
CA ASN A 53 -12.59 -20.96 -8.19
C ASN A 53 -11.90 -19.59 -8.31
N ILE A 54 -12.09 -18.94 -9.47
CA ILE A 54 -11.57 -17.60 -9.78
C ILE A 54 -12.00 -16.53 -8.77
N LEU A 55 -13.21 -16.61 -8.22
CA LEU A 55 -13.69 -15.67 -7.20
C LEU A 55 -12.90 -15.83 -5.89
N SER A 56 -12.53 -17.07 -5.54
CA SER A 56 -11.71 -17.36 -4.37
C SER A 56 -10.29 -16.83 -4.54
N ILE A 57 -9.70 -17.00 -5.73
CA ILE A 57 -8.39 -16.40 -6.07
C ILE A 57 -8.47 -14.89 -5.91
N LYS A 58 -9.50 -14.27 -6.50
CA LYS A 58 -9.65 -12.82 -6.47
C LYS A 58 -9.71 -12.27 -5.04
N LYS A 59 -10.53 -12.88 -4.19
CA LYS A 59 -10.60 -12.53 -2.76
C LYS A 59 -9.27 -12.72 -2.06
N THR A 60 -8.56 -13.81 -2.37
CA THR A 60 -7.23 -14.09 -1.80
C THR A 60 -6.23 -12.99 -2.18
N LEU A 61 -6.21 -12.56 -3.44
CA LEU A 61 -5.32 -11.50 -3.92
C LEU A 61 -5.67 -10.14 -3.31
N ILE A 62 -6.96 -9.83 -3.14
CA ILE A 62 -7.41 -8.60 -2.47
C ILE A 62 -6.99 -8.61 -1.00
N ASN A 63 -7.19 -9.73 -0.28
CA ASN A 63 -6.75 -9.88 1.10
C ASN A 63 -5.24 -9.68 1.21
N LEU A 64 -4.47 -10.36 0.37
CA LEU A 64 -3.02 -10.23 0.38
C LEU A 64 -2.57 -8.80 0.07
N PHE A 65 -3.24 -8.11 -0.87
CA PHE A 65 -2.93 -6.72 -1.18
C PHE A 65 -3.08 -5.80 0.04
N VAL A 66 -4.07 -6.06 0.91
CA VAL A 66 -4.26 -5.35 2.17
C VAL A 66 -3.23 -5.78 3.21
N ASP A 67 -3.01 -7.08 3.39
CA ASP A 67 -2.06 -7.64 4.36
C ASP A 67 -0.64 -7.06 4.17
N VAL A 68 -0.21 -6.90 2.92
CA VAL A 68 1.10 -6.30 2.60
C VAL A 68 1.21 -4.86 3.09
N LYS A 69 0.14 -4.06 3.04
CA LYS A 69 0.17 -2.67 3.51
C LYS A 69 0.24 -2.60 5.02
N LEU A 70 -0.55 -3.45 5.69
CA LEU A 70 -0.53 -3.56 7.15
C LEU A 70 0.85 -4.01 7.64
N GLU A 71 1.46 -5.00 7.00
CA GLU A 71 2.83 -5.43 7.35
C GLU A 71 3.86 -4.28 7.24
N ILE A 72 3.76 -3.45 6.21
CA ILE A 72 4.64 -2.27 6.06
C ILE A 72 4.36 -1.27 7.19
N LEU A 73 3.09 -0.94 7.43
CA LEU A 73 2.71 0.02 8.48
C LEU A 73 3.14 -0.46 9.87
N ASP A 74 2.94 -1.74 10.20
CA ASP A 74 3.35 -2.32 11.48
C ASP A 74 4.87 -2.29 11.67
N ALA A 75 5.63 -2.47 10.59
CA ALA A 75 7.09 -2.56 10.66
C ALA A 75 7.80 -1.19 10.67
N ILE A 76 7.36 -0.24 9.84
CA ILE A 76 8.04 1.05 9.63
C ILE A 76 7.19 2.28 9.95
N GLY A 77 5.91 2.08 10.26
CA GLY A 77 4.96 3.12 10.65
C GLY A 77 4.31 3.90 9.51
N TYR A 78 4.84 3.87 8.29
CA TYR A 78 4.29 4.65 7.17
C TYR A 78 4.68 4.09 5.80
N LEU A 79 3.81 4.25 4.80
CA LEU A 79 4.14 3.96 3.40
C LEU A 79 4.88 5.15 2.76
N THR A 80 5.99 4.86 2.09
CA THR A 80 6.79 5.81 1.30
C THR A 80 6.32 5.80 -0.15
N GLU A 81 6.77 6.77 -0.96
CA GLU A 81 6.49 6.77 -2.40
C GLU A 81 6.99 5.49 -3.09
N ASP A 82 8.17 4.98 -2.74
CA ASP A 82 8.69 3.73 -3.32
C ASP A 82 7.80 2.51 -2.94
N HIS A 83 7.31 2.44 -1.69
CA HIS A 83 6.31 1.43 -1.31
C HIS A 83 5.05 1.55 -2.17
N LEU A 84 4.56 2.76 -2.40
CA LEU A 84 3.33 3.00 -3.15
C LEU A 84 3.49 2.65 -4.64
N GLN A 85 4.63 2.95 -5.25
CA GLN A 85 4.95 2.55 -6.62
C GLN A 85 5.00 1.02 -6.75
N ASP A 86 5.60 0.33 -5.79
CA ASP A 86 5.70 -1.12 -5.81
C ASP A 86 4.36 -1.81 -5.53
N LEU A 87 3.57 -1.27 -4.60
CA LEU A 87 2.20 -1.71 -4.36
C LEU A 87 1.32 -1.49 -5.59
N ASN A 88 1.51 -0.42 -6.36
CA ASN A 88 0.78 -0.24 -7.62
C ASN A 88 1.12 -1.34 -8.64
N LYS A 89 2.38 -1.79 -8.71
CA LYS A 89 2.75 -2.95 -9.54
C LYS A 89 2.03 -4.22 -9.10
N LEU A 90 1.92 -4.47 -7.79
CA LEU A 90 1.14 -5.59 -7.25
C LEU A 90 -0.35 -5.47 -7.58
N LYS A 91 -0.93 -4.29 -7.42
CA LYS A 91 -2.34 -4.02 -7.77
C LYS A 91 -2.63 -4.38 -9.23
N ILE A 92 -1.76 -3.96 -10.14
CA ILE A 92 -1.83 -4.29 -11.58
C ILE A 92 -1.67 -5.80 -11.79
N LEU A 93 -0.67 -6.44 -11.18
CA LEU A 93 -0.44 -7.88 -11.28
C LEU A 93 -1.65 -8.70 -10.80
N PHE A 94 -2.30 -8.26 -9.72
CA PHE A 94 -3.49 -8.90 -9.16
C PHE A 94 -4.79 -8.49 -9.87
N GLN A 95 -4.70 -7.57 -10.82
CA GLN A 95 -5.82 -6.99 -11.57
C GLN A 95 -6.90 -6.38 -10.67
N ILE A 96 -6.54 -5.88 -9.48
CA ILE A 96 -7.49 -5.36 -8.50
C ILE A 96 -7.95 -3.97 -8.93
N ASN A 97 -9.26 -3.78 -9.08
CA ASN A 97 -9.84 -2.45 -9.25
C ASN A 97 -10.28 -1.84 -7.92
N GLU A 98 -10.48 -0.52 -7.91
CA GLU A 98 -10.83 0.28 -6.74
C GLU A 98 -12.18 -0.12 -6.15
N GLN A 99 -13.17 -0.40 -7.00
CA GLN A 99 -14.52 -0.74 -6.56
C GLN A 99 -14.55 -2.09 -5.83
N GLU A 100 -13.84 -3.08 -6.34
CA GLU A 100 -13.65 -4.38 -5.68
C GLU A 100 -13.00 -4.18 -4.31
N LEU A 101 -11.90 -3.43 -4.26
CA LEU A 101 -11.14 -3.20 -3.04
C LEU A 101 -12.01 -2.53 -1.96
N LEU A 102 -12.73 -1.45 -2.32
CA LEU A 102 -13.64 -0.77 -1.42
C LEU A 102 -14.80 -1.67 -0.99
N SER A 103 -15.37 -2.49 -1.88
CA SER A 103 -16.48 -3.38 -1.52
C SER A 103 -16.11 -4.47 -0.51
N TYR A 104 -14.87 -4.98 -0.57
CA TYR A 104 -14.44 -6.11 0.26
C TYR A 104 -13.68 -5.71 1.52
N LYS A 105 -13.09 -4.50 1.56
CA LYS A 105 -12.08 -4.13 2.57
C LYS A 105 -12.22 -2.72 3.12
N THR A 106 -13.43 -2.14 3.14
CA THR A 106 -13.66 -0.77 3.64
C THR A 106 -13.05 -0.52 5.02
N TYR A 107 -13.25 -1.43 5.98
CA TYR A 107 -12.80 -1.23 7.36
C TYR A 107 -11.26 -1.28 7.46
N GLU A 108 -10.63 -2.26 6.81
CA GLU A 108 -9.16 -2.36 6.78
C GLU A 108 -8.52 -1.19 6.02
N ILE A 109 -9.19 -0.66 4.99
CA ILE A 109 -8.76 0.55 4.30
C ILE A 109 -8.81 1.76 5.23
N GLN A 110 -9.87 1.92 6.02
CA GLN A 110 -9.97 2.99 7.02
C GLN A 110 -8.87 2.88 8.08
N ASP A 111 -8.56 1.67 8.52
CA ASP A 111 -7.47 1.42 9.48
C ASP A 111 -6.10 1.81 8.89
N ILE A 112 -5.79 1.34 7.68
CA ILE A 112 -4.57 1.72 6.94
C ILE A 112 -4.41 3.25 6.84
N ILE A 113 -5.50 3.95 6.48
CA ILE A 113 -5.48 5.41 6.38
C ILE A 113 -5.25 6.06 7.75
N THR A 114 -5.89 5.55 8.80
CA THR A 114 -5.75 6.07 10.17
C THR A 114 -4.34 5.90 10.70
N GLN A 115 -3.71 4.75 10.47
CA GLN A 115 -2.32 4.50 10.83
C GLN A 115 -1.36 5.43 10.08
N GLN A 116 -1.57 5.61 8.76
CA GLN A 116 -0.76 6.55 7.96
C GLN A 116 -0.91 8.01 8.47
N ILE A 117 -2.12 8.43 8.87
CA ILE A 117 -2.37 9.75 9.45
C ILE A 117 -1.70 9.88 10.82
N SER A 118 -1.78 8.87 11.68
CA SER A 118 -1.13 8.90 13.00
C SER A 118 0.38 9.11 12.89
N SER A 119 1.00 8.59 11.82
CA SER A 119 2.41 8.86 11.51
C SER A 119 2.72 10.29 11.06
N LEU A 120 1.75 11.03 10.51
CA LEU A 120 1.88 12.47 10.26
C LEU A 120 1.94 13.26 11.56
N GLU A 121 1.03 12.95 12.49
CA GLU A 121 0.90 13.65 13.76
C GLU A 121 2.17 13.49 14.63
N ASN A 122 2.82 12.34 14.52
CA ASN A 122 4.01 12.01 15.29
C ASN A 122 5.35 12.51 14.69
N LYS A 123 5.39 12.91 13.40
CA LYS A 123 6.64 13.36 12.74
C LYS A 123 6.64 14.88 12.54
N SER A 124 7.38 15.59 13.39
CA SER A 124 7.47 17.05 13.36
C SER A 124 8.08 17.61 12.06
N LYS A 125 7.37 18.56 11.44
CA LYS A 125 7.71 19.58 10.40
C LYS A 125 8.63 19.23 9.20
N ASN A 126 9.67 18.42 9.34
CA ASN A 126 10.64 18.19 8.25
C ASN A 126 10.15 17.16 7.20
N ASN A 127 9.32 16.18 7.60
CA ASN A 127 8.83 15.13 6.69
C ASN A 127 7.30 15.16 6.48
N GLY A 128 6.60 16.15 7.05
CA GLY A 128 5.13 16.20 7.03
C GLY A 128 4.55 16.36 5.62
N LEU A 129 5.21 17.15 4.76
CA LEU A 129 4.80 17.32 3.36
C LEU A 129 4.91 16.02 2.57
N ASP A 130 6.05 15.31 2.65
CA ASP A 130 6.26 14.04 1.96
C ASP A 130 5.26 12.98 2.40
N ILE A 131 5.03 12.86 3.72
CA ILE A 131 4.06 11.89 4.24
C ILE A 131 2.63 12.27 3.81
N MET A 132 2.30 13.56 3.70
CA MET A 132 1.00 14.01 3.23
C MET A 132 0.81 13.70 1.73
N MET A 133 1.85 13.87 0.91
CA MET A 133 1.85 13.43 -0.48
C MET A 133 1.65 11.92 -0.59
N ASN A 134 2.39 11.14 0.21
CA ASN A 134 2.25 9.68 0.26
C ASN A 134 0.85 9.26 0.73
N LEU A 135 0.24 9.96 1.68
CA LEU A 135 -1.14 9.70 2.11
C LEU A 135 -2.12 9.89 0.95
N ASN A 136 -1.95 10.92 0.12
CA ASN A 136 -2.82 11.13 -1.04
C ASN A 136 -2.58 10.08 -2.13
N SER A 137 -1.32 9.71 -2.39
CA SER A 137 -0.99 8.59 -3.27
C SER A 137 -1.58 7.27 -2.78
N LEU A 138 -1.55 7.01 -1.47
CA LEU A 138 -2.19 5.85 -0.83
C LEU A 138 -3.72 5.88 -1.01
N LYS A 139 -4.37 7.01 -0.72
CA LYS A 139 -5.83 7.15 -0.92
C LYS A 139 -6.22 6.87 -2.37
N ARG A 140 -5.48 7.41 -3.34
CA ARG A 140 -5.70 7.13 -4.78
C ARG A 140 -5.52 5.64 -5.10
N LEU A 141 -4.45 5.02 -4.58
CA LEU A 141 -4.20 3.59 -4.76
C LEU A 141 -5.36 2.74 -4.22
N LEU A 142 -5.99 3.18 -3.13
CA LEU A 142 -7.13 2.54 -2.48
C LEU A 142 -8.50 2.94 -3.06
N GLY A 143 -8.55 3.82 -4.07
CA GLY A 143 -9.80 4.27 -4.70
C GLY A 143 -10.57 5.34 -3.93
N ILE A 144 -9.96 5.93 -2.90
CA ILE A 144 -10.56 7.02 -2.14
C ILE A 144 -10.34 8.32 -2.91
N PRO A 145 -11.40 9.09 -3.21
CA PRO A 145 -11.27 10.41 -3.83
C PRO A 145 -10.37 11.32 -2.98
N THR A 146 -9.33 11.88 -3.59
CA THR A 146 -8.47 12.88 -2.97
C THR A 146 -8.68 14.23 -3.64
N PRO A 147 -8.81 15.34 -2.89
CA PRO A 147 -8.65 16.66 -3.45
C PRO A 147 -7.33 16.72 -4.22
N GLU A 148 -7.32 17.31 -5.42
CA GLU A 148 -6.07 17.58 -6.10
C GLU A 148 -5.25 18.54 -5.25
N LEU A 149 -4.05 18.11 -4.89
CA LEU A 149 -3.09 18.98 -4.22
C LEU A 149 -2.58 19.96 -5.28
N ASN A 150 -3.24 21.12 -5.39
CA ASN A 150 -2.72 22.23 -6.17
C ASN A 150 -1.39 22.64 -5.52
N MET A 151 -0.27 22.24 -6.13
CA MET A 151 1.08 22.67 -5.73
C MET A 151 1.33 24.15 -6.12
N ASN A 152 0.38 25.04 -5.85
CA ASN A 152 0.73 26.43 -5.60
C ASN A 152 1.11 26.49 -4.12
N LEU A 153 2.35 26.09 -3.83
CA LEU A 153 3.04 26.43 -2.59
C LEU A 153 3.16 27.96 -2.57
N ASP A 154 2.12 28.64 -2.08
CA ASP A 154 2.24 30.02 -1.67
C ASP A 154 3.32 30.06 -0.60
N SER A 155 4.45 30.67 -0.97
CA SER A 155 5.67 30.86 -0.21
C SER A 155 5.51 31.76 1.02
N ASN A 156 4.31 31.85 1.60
CA ASN A 156 3.94 32.84 2.62
C ASN A 156 3.51 32.25 3.96
N LEU A 157 3.71 30.95 4.22
CA LEU A 157 3.46 30.36 5.54
C LEU A 157 4.68 30.39 6.49
N CYS A 158 5.71 31.15 6.14
CA CYS A 158 6.86 31.43 7.01
C CYS A 158 7.21 32.93 7.03
N THR A 159 6.32 33.75 7.55
CA THR A 159 6.72 35.00 8.21
C THR A 159 6.07 35.09 9.58
N ASN A 160 6.91 34.98 10.60
CA ASN A 160 6.59 35.41 11.95
C ASN A 160 6.10 36.86 11.91
N SER A 161 5.00 37.16 12.60
CA SER A 161 4.89 38.43 13.33
C SER A 161 4.05 38.21 14.57
N MET A 162 4.75 38.14 15.71
CA MET A 162 4.18 38.55 16.98
C MET A 162 3.78 40.02 16.89
N THR A 163 2.52 40.32 17.21
CA THR A 163 1.98 41.59 17.77
C THR A 163 0.46 41.46 17.67
N GLU A 164 -0.39 41.78 18.63
CA GLU A 164 -0.32 42.15 20.04
C GLU A 164 -1.79 42.09 20.51
N VAL A 165 -2.04 41.86 21.79
CA VAL A 165 -3.37 42.03 22.40
C VAL A 165 -3.70 43.52 22.40
N VAL A 166 -4.91 43.90 21.96
CA VAL A 166 -5.56 45.15 22.41
C VAL A 166 -7.06 44.93 22.60
N ILE A 167 -7.44 44.90 23.89
CA ILE A 167 -8.68 45.27 24.60
C ILE A 167 -10.01 45.19 23.82
#